data_AF-A0A7S2BJX8-F1
#
_entry.id   AF-A0A7S2BJX8-F1
#
_cell.length_a   1.000
_cell.length_b   1.000
_cell.length_c   1.000
_cell.angle_alpha   90.00
_cell.angle_beta   90.00
_cell.angle_gamma   90.00
#
_symmetry.space_group_name_H-M   'P 1'
#
loop_
_entity.id
_entity.type
_entity.pdbx_description
1 polymer ?
#
loop_
_entity_poly.entity_id
_entity_poly.type
_entity_poly.pdbx_seq_one_letter_code
_entity_poly.pdbx_strand_id
1 'polypeptide(L)'
;WCGFLVGKVDPARCKLEVVLATEPDAVCDTLQLTLAKAEINRLWRAPWPELVSQMELRERKSAANGHKPQREWLSIHGYDAVQTATEWEVVIPIKSGSALTHDDVHVAVTATSLNVHVVGQDDKPLVGGELGGRILPAKCTWHMREAEPIGTIKVEEIFVRLAKETTSMWRDLLKQAYT
;
A
#
# COMPACT_ATOMS: atom_id res chain seq x y z
N TRP A 1 -2.30 13.12 9.33
CA TRP A 1 -1.48 11.89 9.30
C TRP A 1 -1.95 10.96 10.39
N CYS A 2 -2.49 9.79 10.04
CA CYS A 2 -2.75 8.71 10.99
C CYS A 2 -2.00 7.47 10.53
N GLY A 3 -0.92 7.15 11.23
CA GLY A 3 -0.20 5.89 11.10
C GLY A 3 0.04 5.35 12.50
N PHE A 4 -0.18 4.05 12.69
CA PHE A 4 0.10 3.38 13.96
C PHE A 4 1.42 2.63 13.83
N LEU A 5 2.41 3.09 14.59
CA LEU A 5 3.68 2.40 14.74
C LEU A 5 3.58 1.46 15.94
N VAL A 6 3.58 0.15 15.71
CA VAL A 6 3.50 -0.85 16.79
C VAL A 6 4.91 -1.20 17.26
N GLY A 7 5.23 -0.81 18.49
CA GLY A 7 6.50 -1.09 19.16
C GLY A 7 6.62 -0.31 20.47
N LYS A 8 7.50 -0.74 21.37
CA LYS A 8 7.86 0.08 22.53
C LYS A 8 8.68 1.27 22.05
N VAL A 9 8.25 2.46 22.42
CA VAL A 9 8.94 3.71 22.13
C VAL A 9 9.85 4.04 23.30
N ASP A 10 11.05 4.55 23.03
CA ASP A 10 11.88 5.18 24.06
C ASP A 10 11.53 6.67 24.12
N PRO A 11 10.74 7.12 25.12
CA PRO A 11 10.26 8.50 25.17
C PRO A 11 11.40 9.51 25.32
N ALA A 12 12.54 9.12 25.91
CA ALA A 12 13.68 10.00 26.10
C ALA A 12 14.39 10.36 24.78
N ARG A 13 14.10 9.61 23.71
CA ARG A 13 14.73 9.77 22.38
C ARG A 13 13.73 10.21 21.30
N CYS A 14 12.48 10.45 21.68
CA CYS A 14 11.48 11.02 20.78
C CYS A 14 11.61 12.54 20.71
N LYS A 15 11.24 13.10 19.56
CA LYS A 15 11.28 14.55 19.32
C LYS A 15 10.07 15.00 18.52
N LEU A 16 9.45 16.09 18.93
CA LEU A 16 8.47 16.83 18.14
C LEU A 16 9.10 18.17 17.77
N GLU A 17 9.08 18.52 16.48
CA GLU A 17 9.61 19.80 16.01
C GLU A 17 8.78 20.37 14.86
N VAL A 18 8.86 21.69 14.70
CA VAL A 18 8.31 22.38 13.55
C VAL A 18 9.45 22.59 12.57
N VAL A 19 9.38 21.93 11.43
CA VAL A 19 10.30 22.12 10.31
C VAL A 19 9.77 23.27 9.48
N LEU A 20 10.48 24.39 9.51
CA LEU A 20 10.09 25.58 8.77
C LEU A 20 10.15 25.30 7.27
N ALA A 21 9.17 25.81 6.53
CA ALA A 21 9.18 25.78 5.07
C ALA A 21 10.34 26.65 4.56
N THR A 22 11.47 26.04 4.19
CA THR A 22 12.64 26.75 3.63
C THR A 22 12.67 26.75 2.10
N GLU A 23 11.84 25.95 1.46
CA GLU A 23 11.75 25.88 0.00
C GLU A 23 10.62 26.77 -0.52
N PRO A 24 10.81 27.44 -1.68
CA PRO A 24 9.84 28.41 -2.21
C PRO A 24 8.48 27.82 -2.58
N ASP A 25 8.39 26.50 -2.76
CA ASP A 25 7.15 25.80 -3.12
C ASP A 25 6.45 25.14 -1.91
N ALA A 26 7.01 25.25 -0.69
CA ALA A 26 6.41 24.70 0.51
C ALA A 26 5.31 25.63 1.04
N VAL A 27 4.06 25.15 1.01
CA VAL A 27 2.85 25.96 1.34
C VAL A 27 2.72 26.24 2.84
N CYS A 28 3.36 25.45 3.71
CA CYS A 28 3.29 25.63 5.17
C CYS A 28 4.44 24.95 5.91
N ASP A 29 4.68 25.40 7.14
CA ASP A 29 5.57 24.72 8.09
C ASP A 29 5.04 23.32 8.40
N THR A 30 5.97 22.36 8.52
CA THR A 30 5.65 20.96 8.77
C THR A 30 5.87 20.61 10.24
N LEU A 31 4.82 20.13 10.92
CA LEU A 31 4.98 19.53 12.24
C LEU A 31 5.52 18.09 12.09
N GLN A 32 6.77 17.87 12.50
CA GLN A 32 7.45 16.58 12.41
C GLN A 32 7.53 15.89 13.77
N LEU A 33 7.03 14.66 13.86
CA LEU A 33 7.16 13.77 15.01
C LEU A 33 8.15 12.64 14.70
N THR A 34 9.26 12.61 15.42
CA THR A 34 10.27 11.54 15.34
C THR A 34 10.10 10.59 16.53
N LEU A 35 9.87 9.30 16.24
CA LEU A 35 9.69 8.26 17.26
C LEU A 35 10.88 7.29 17.28
N ALA A 36 11.55 7.18 18.43
CA ALA A 36 12.67 6.27 18.63
C ALA A 36 12.19 4.92 19.17
N LYS A 37 12.66 3.83 18.56
CA LYS A 37 12.32 2.49 19.02
C LYS A 37 13.13 2.12 20.27
N ALA A 38 12.46 1.54 21.27
CA ALA A 38 13.10 1.06 22.51
C ALA A 38 13.87 -0.27 22.34
N GLU A 39 13.51 -1.08 21.33
CA GLU A 39 14.17 -2.37 21.07
C GLU A 39 15.20 -2.23 19.94
N ILE A 40 16.47 -2.51 20.26
CA ILE A 40 17.58 -2.51 19.31
C ILE A 40 17.36 -3.63 18.28
N ASN A 41 17.49 -3.33 16.99
CA ASN A 41 17.43 -4.26 15.84
C ASN A 41 16.06 -4.88 15.49
N ARG A 42 14.92 -4.35 15.96
CA ARG A 42 13.61 -4.78 15.45
C ARG A 42 13.02 -3.76 14.48
N LEU A 43 12.50 -4.22 13.34
CA LEU A 43 11.70 -3.38 12.43
C LEU A 43 10.36 -3.01 13.08
N TRP A 44 9.91 -1.76 12.93
CA TRP A 44 8.53 -1.38 13.27
C TRP A 44 7.59 -2.30 12.51
N ARG A 45 6.65 -2.94 13.23
CA ARG A 45 5.66 -3.79 12.57
C ARG A 45 4.61 -2.86 11.98
N ALA A 46 4.28 -3.06 10.70
CA ALA A 46 3.07 -2.55 10.08
C ALA A 46 1.84 -2.95 10.93
N PRO A 47 0.74 -2.19 10.89
CA PRO A 47 -0.38 -2.40 11.79
C PRO A 47 -0.88 -3.83 11.71
N TRP A 48 -1.08 -4.40 12.89
CA TRP A 48 -1.69 -5.71 13.08
C TRP A 48 -3.02 -5.82 12.33
N PRO A 49 -3.33 -6.95 11.67
CA PRO A 49 -4.63 -7.19 11.01
C PRO A 49 -5.83 -6.85 11.90
N GLU A 50 -5.69 -7.04 13.22
CA GLU A 50 -6.72 -6.78 14.22
C GLU A 50 -6.99 -5.27 14.43
N LEU A 51 -6.04 -4.40 14.09
CA LEU A 51 -6.18 -2.93 14.18
C LEU A 51 -6.65 -2.29 12.87
N VAL A 52 -6.58 -3.01 11.75
CA VAL A 52 -7.02 -2.54 10.43
C VAL A 52 -8.50 -2.16 10.47
N SER A 53 -9.36 -3.03 11.00
CA SER A 53 -10.80 -2.77 11.11
C SER A 53 -11.14 -1.48 11.89
N GLN A 54 -10.39 -1.16 12.96
CA GLN A 54 -10.57 0.06 13.75
C GLN A 54 -10.05 1.30 13.00
N MET A 55 -8.97 1.17 12.25
CA MET A 55 -8.44 2.23 11.39
C MET A 55 -9.40 2.57 10.26
N GLU A 56 -9.90 1.56 9.56
CA GLU A 56 -10.88 1.72 8.48
C GLU A 56 -12.19 2.29 8.99
N LEU A 57 -12.65 1.91 10.19
CA LEU A 57 -13.83 2.52 10.80
C LEU A 57 -13.61 4.02 11.06
N ARG A 58 -12.40 4.40 11.48
CA ARG A 58 -12.03 5.80 11.75
C ARG A 58 -11.85 6.60 10.47
N GLU A 59 -11.27 6.00 9.42
CA GLU A 59 -11.14 6.61 8.10
C GLU A 59 -12.49 6.77 7.40
N ARG A 60 -13.39 5.78 7.50
CA ARG A 60 -14.79 5.87 7.02
C ARG A 60 -15.58 6.97 7.73
N LYS A 61 -15.34 7.15 9.04
CA LYS A 61 -15.98 8.20 9.85
C LYS A 61 -15.29 9.56 9.73
N SER A 62 -14.16 9.64 9.05
CA SER A 62 -13.44 10.90 8.85
C SER A 62 -14.10 11.69 7.73
N ALA A 63 -14.63 12.87 8.07
CA ALA A 63 -15.22 13.80 7.10
C ALA A 63 -14.23 14.20 5.98
N ALA A 64 -12.92 14.08 6.22
CA ALA A 64 -11.86 14.37 5.25
C ALA A 64 -11.79 13.38 4.07
N ASN A 65 -12.42 12.20 4.19
CA ASN A 65 -12.40 11.15 3.15
C ASN A 65 -13.74 11.00 2.42
N GLY A 66 -14.72 11.87 2.68
CA GLY A 66 -16.05 11.79 2.06
C GLY A 66 -16.07 11.95 0.54
N HIS A 67 -14.97 12.44 -0.05
CA HIS A 67 -14.79 12.67 -1.48
C HIS A 67 -14.07 11.51 -2.19
N LYS A 68 -13.53 10.55 -1.42
CA LYS A 68 -12.78 9.42 -1.96
C LYS A 68 -13.72 8.34 -2.53
N PRO A 69 -13.30 7.62 -3.58
CA PRO A 69 -14.15 6.62 -4.23
C PRO A 69 -14.57 5.52 -3.26
N GLN A 70 -15.88 5.28 -3.17
CA GLN A 70 -16.42 4.25 -2.29
C GLN A 70 -16.36 2.87 -2.94
N ARG A 71 -16.25 1.81 -2.11
CA ARG A 71 -16.16 0.41 -2.53
C ARG A 71 -17.22 0.02 -3.56
N GLU A 72 -18.44 0.49 -3.40
CA GLU A 72 -19.59 0.19 -4.27
C GLU A 72 -19.37 0.66 -5.72
N TRP A 73 -18.39 1.54 -5.95
CA TRP A 73 -18.05 2.11 -7.25
C TRP A 73 -16.86 1.41 -7.92
N LEU A 74 -16.29 0.38 -7.27
CA LEU A 74 -15.10 -0.34 -7.72
C LEU A 74 -15.46 -1.78 -8.07
N SER A 75 -15.34 -2.15 -9.36
CA SER A 75 -15.48 -3.54 -9.83
C SER A 75 -14.10 -4.10 -10.17
N ILE A 76 -13.73 -5.20 -9.51
CA ILE A 76 -12.44 -5.87 -9.67
C ILE A 76 -12.70 -7.29 -10.19
N HIS A 77 -12.04 -7.65 -11.30
CA HIS A 77 -12.16 -8.98 -11.91
C HIS A 77 -11.01 -9.94 -11.56
N GLY A 78 -10.10 -9.52 -10.68
CA GLY A 78 -8.90 -10.26 -10.31
C GLY A 78 -7.64 -9.46 -10.66
N TYR A 79 -6.54 -10.17 -10.86
CA TYR A 79 -5.27 -9.61 -11.32
C TYR A 79 -4.62 -10.56 -12.32
N ASP A 80 -3.86 -10.01 -13.25
CA ASP A 80 -2.98 -10.76 -14.13
C ASP A 80 -1.56 -10.73 -13.58
N ALA A 81 -0.83 -11.84 -13.69
CA ALA A 81 0.54 -11.91 -13.23
C ALA A 81 1.41 -12.73 -14.19
N VAL A 82 2.55 -12.16 -14.56
CA VAL A 82 3.57 -12.81 -15.40
C VAL A 82 4.88 -12.80 -14.62
N GLN A 83 5.73 -13.80 -14.84
CA GLN A 83 7.04 -13.87 -14.19
C GLN A 83 8.15 -14.12 -15.19
N THR A 84 9.31 -13.55 -14.87
CA THR A 84 10.60 -13.97 -15.42
C THR A 84 11.37 -14.74 -14.36
N ALA A 85 12.58 -15.18 -14.67
CA ALA A 85 13.44 -15.80 -13.67
C ALA A 85 13.82 -14.82 -12.53
N THR A 86 13.75 -13.51 -12.77
CA THR A 86 14.21 -12.47 -11.85
C THR A 86 13.08 -11.63 -11.25
N GLU A 87 11.89 -11.65 -11.81
CA GLU A 87 10.79 -10.82 -11.31
C GLU A 87 9.40 -11.43 -11.48
N TRP A 88 8.44 -10.80 -10.82
CA TRP A 88 7.02 -10.86 -11.12
C TRP A 88 6.53 -9.49 -11.57
N GLU A 89 5.66 -9.47 -12.57
CA GLU A 89 4.89 -8.32 -12.99
C GLU A 89 3.42 -8.64 -12.73
N VAL A 90 2.76 -7.79 -11.93
CA VAL A 90 1.37 -7.95 -11.51
C VAL A 90 0.60 -6.75 -12.02
N VAL A 91 -0.52 -7.01 -12.70
CA VAL A 91 -1.41 -6.01 -13.27
C VAL A 91 -2.78 -6.18 -12.66
N ILE A 92 -3.29 -5.12 -12.03
CA ILE A 92 -4.58 -5.15 -11.33
C ILE A 92 -5.50 -4.15 -12.02
N PRO A 93 -6.43 -4.60 -12.88
CA PRO A 93 -7.40 -3.73 -13.51
C PRO A 93 -8.49 -3.34 -12.51
N ILE A 94 -8.72 -2.04 -12.38
CA ILE A 94 -9.76 -1.46 -11.55
C ILE A 94 -10.73 -0.70 -12.43
N LYS A 95 -12.00 -1.07 -12.35
CA LYS A 95 -13.10 -0.32 -12.95
C LYS A 95 -13.65 0.61 -11.88
N SER A 96 -13.47 1.91 -12.07
CA SER A 96 -13.91 2.95 -11.14
C SER A 96 -14.92 3.89 -11.83
N GLY A 97 -15.91 4.38 -11.09
CA GLY A 97 -16.83 5.41 -11.55
C GLY A 97 -16.20 6.82 -11.61
N SER A 98 -15.00 6.98 -11.06
CA SER A 98 -14.24 8.22 -10.94
C SER A 98 -12.75 7.91 -11.02
N ALA A 99 -11.93 8.82 -11.55
CA ALA A 99 -10.49 8.60 -11.65
C ALA A 99 -9.86 8.36 -10.26
N LEU A 100 -9.19 7.22 -10.08
CA LEU A 100 -8.37 6.91 -8.93
C LEU A 100 -7.04 7.64 -9.03
N THR A 101 -6.63 8.20 -7.90
CA THR A 101 -5.32 8.82 -7.77
C THR A 101 -4.36 7.90 -7.04
N HIS A 102 -3.06 8.22 -7.12
CA HIS A 102 -2.03 7.51 -6.34
C HIS A 102 -2.32 7.50 -4.83
N ASP A 103 -3.00 8.52 -4.30
CA ASP A 103 -3.37 8.64 -2.88
C ASP A 103 -4.54 7.75 -2.46
N ASP A 104 -5.20 7.12 -3.42
CA ASP A 104 -6.30 6.18 -3.19
C ASP A 104 -5.80 4.73 -3.16
N VAL A 105 -4.53 4.49 -3.51
CA VAL A 105 -3.95 3.15 -3.62
C VAL A 105 -2.82 2.97 -2.61
N HIS A 106 -2.91 1.89 -1.83
CA HIS A 106 -1.88 1.47 -0.90
C HIS A 106 -1.22 0.18 -1.37
N VAL A 107 0.08 0.26 -1.69
CA VAL A 107 0.90 -0.91 -2.03
C VAL A 107 1.94 -1.14 -0.93
N ALA A 108 1.81 -2.25 -0.22
CA ALA A 108 2.75 -2.68 0.81
C ALA A 108 3.51 -3.94 0.34
N VAL A 109 4.82 -3.80 0.23
CA VAL A 109 5.73 -4.88 -0.21
C VAL A 109 6.74 -5.16 0.90
N THR A 110 6.81 -6.41 1.35
CA THR A 110 7.84 -6.89 2.28
C THR A 110 8.70 -7.97 1.62
N ALA A 111 9.72 -8.48 2.29
CA ALA A 111 10.55 -9.55 1.74
C ALA A 111 9.75 -10.83 1.40
N THR A 112 8.57 -11.03 1.99
CA THR A 112 7.78 -12.26 1.88
C THR A 112 6.29 -12.03 1.61
N SER A 113 5.84 -10.79 1.45
CA SER A 113 4.41 -10.50 1.26
C SER A 113 4.18 -9.34 0.30
N LEU A 114 3.04 -9.39 -0.38
CA LEU A 114 2.47 -8.30 -1.16
C LEU A 114 1.08 -8.02 -0.62
N ASN A 115 0.74 -6.74 -0.46
CA ASN A 115 -0.63 -6.29 -0.24
C ASN A 115 -0.90 -5.05 -1.09
N VAL A 116 -1.97 -5.08 -1.87
CA VAL A 116 -2.48 -3.95 -2.64
C VAL A 116 -3.91 -3.68 -2.20
N HIS A 117 -4.20 -2.45 -1.82
CA HIS A 117 -5.49 -2.03 -1.29
C HIS A 117 -5.89 -0.68 -1.87
N VAL A 118 -7.20 -0.43 -1.92
CA VAL A 118 -7.77 0.86 -2.30
C VAL A 118 -8.49 1.44 -1.10
N VAL A 119 -8.17 2.70 -0.77
CA VAL A 119 -8.75 3.43 0.37
C VAL A 119 -10.27 3.30 0.34
N GLY A 120 -10.85 2.88 1.45
CA GLY A 120 -12.31 2.76 1.59
C GLY A 120 -12.92 1.44 1.10
N GLN A 121 -12.14 0.47 0.60
CA GLN A 121 -12.61 -0.91 0.45
C GLN A 121 -12.57 -1.69 1.78
N ASP A 122 -13.55 -2.58 2.02
CA ASP A 122 -13.50 -3.44 3.24
C ASP A 122 -12.33 -4.41 3.18
N ASP A 123 -11.82 -4.76 4.37
CA ASP A 123 -10.84 -5.76 4.87
C ASP A 123 -10.08 -6.72 3.92
N LYS A 124 -10.54 -6.97 2.68
CA LYS A 124 -9.85 -7.84 1.71
C LYS A 124 -9.02 -7.01 0.74
N PRO A 125 -7.69 -7.17 0.73
CA PRO A 125 -6.84 -6.52 -0.27
C PRO A 125 -7.23 -6.97 -1.68
N LEU A 126 -7.02 -6.09 -2.68
CA LEU A 126 -7.16 -6.43 -4.10
C LEU A 126 -6.31 -7.65 -4.46
N VAL A 127 -5.08 -7.63 -3.96
CA VAL A 127 -4.10 -8.71 -4.02
C VAL A 127 -3.38 -8.69 -2.70
N GLY A 128 -3.47 -9.75 -1.91
CA GLY A 128 -2.79 -9.81 -0.61
C GLY A 128 -2.45 -11.22 -0.22
N GLY A 129 -1.23 -11.43 0.26
CA GLY A 129 -0.80 -12.73 0.72
C GLY A 129 0.70 -12.87 0.97
N GLU A 130 1.07 -14.08 1.39
CA GLU A 130 2.46 -14.50 1.47
C GLU A 130 2.94 -14.96 0.08
N LEU A 131 4.09 -14.43 -0.35
CA LEU A 131 4.69 -14.71 -1.64
C LEU A 131 5.24 -16.15 -1.72
N GLY A 132 5.26 -16.71 -2.92
CA GLY A 132 5.86 -18.03 -3.19
C GLY A 132 7.36 -18.10 -2.89
N GLY A 133 8.05 -16.96 -2.88
CA GLY A 133 9.46 -16.84 -2.52
C GLY A 133 9.80 -15.46 -1.95
N ARG A 134 11.08 -15.23 -1.74
CA ARG A 134 11.58 -13.96 -1.18
C ARG A 134 11.90 -12.94 -2.28
N ILE A 135 11.66 -11.67 -1.97
CA ILE A 135 11.94 -10.53 -2.85
C ILE A 135 12.90 -9.54 -2.21
N LEU A 136 13.40 -8.60 -3.02
CA LEU A 136 14.17 -7.44 -2.62
C LEU A 136 13.25 -6.21 -2.61
N PRO A 137 12.64 -5.82 -1.48
CA PRO A 137 11.62 -4.76 -1.46
C PRO A 137 12.13 -3.43 -2.01
N ALA A 138 13.40 -3.10 -1.75
CA ALA A 138 14.04 -1.89 -2.24
C ALA A 138 14.19 -1.82 -3.78
N LYS A 139 14.02 -2.94 -4.49
CA LYS A 139 14.04 -3.02 -5.95
C LYS A 139 12.65 -3.25 -6.55
N CYS A 140 11.62 -3.33 -5.72
CA CYS A 140 10.24 -3.45 -6.16
C CYS A 140 9.69 -2.06 -6.46
N THR A 141 8.85 -1.97 -7.48
CA THR A 141 8.26 -0.71 -7.91
C THR A 141 6.78 -0.89 -8.18
N TRP A 142 6.00 0.17 -8.04
CA TRP A 142 4.62 0.17 -8.49
C TRP A 142 4.27 1.51 -9.11
N HIS A 143 3.29 1.51 -10.00
CA HIS A 143 2.75 2.72 -10.61
C HIS A 143 1.31 2.47 -11.09
N MET A 144 0.59 3.54 -11.37
CA MET A 144 -0.74 3.49 -11.99
C MET A 144 -0.67 3.99 -13.42
N ARG A 145 -1.52 3.45 -14.29
CA ARG A 145 -1.77 3.99 -15.62
C ARG A 145 -3.24 3.88 -15.99
N GLU A 146 -3.68 4.74 -16.90
CA GLU A 146 -4.99 4.63 -17.54
C GLU A 146 -4.90 3.60 -18.68
N ALA A 147 -5.80 2.63 -18.68
CA ALA A 147 -5.94 1.65 -19.76
C ALA A 147 -7.00 2.09 -20.76
N GLU A 148 -7.10 1.39 -21.90
CA GLU A 148 -8.17 1.67 -22.86
C GLU A 148 -9.55 1.49 -22.21
N PRO A 149 -10.45 2.48 -22.31
CA PRO A 149 -11.76 2.43 -21.69
C PRO A 149 -12.64 1.35 -22.34
N ILE A 150 -13.49 0.70 -21.54
CA ILE A 150 -14.47 -0.28 -22.01
C ILE A 150 -15.84 0.40 -22.03
N GLY A 151 -16.26 0.91 -23.19
CA GLY A 151 -17.48 1.70 -23.31
C GLY A 151 -17.35 3.05 -22.61
N THR A 152 -18.22 3.34 -21.63
CA THR A 152 -18.14 4.56 -20.80
C THR A 152 -17.35 4.36 -19.50
N ILE A 153 -16.84 3.16 -19.25
CA ILE A 153 -16.15 2.80 -18.02
C ILE A 153 -14.66 3.10 -18.17
N LYS A 154 -14.15 3.96 -17.28
CA LYS A 154 -12.71 4.16 -17.14
C LYS A 154 -12.08 2.95 -16.47
N VAL A 155 -10.94 2.52 -17.00
CA VAL A 155 -10.16 1.40 -16.48
C VAL A 155 -8.80 1.92 -16.09
N GLU A 156 -8.46 1.74 -14.83
CA GLU A 156 -7.17 2.10 -14.26
C GLU A 156 -6.44 0.82 -13.89
N GLU A 157 -5.16 0.75 -14.22
CA GLU A 157 -4.35 -0.43 -13.95
C GLU A 157 -3.26 -0.08 -12.95
N ILE A 158 -3.19 -0.86 -11.86
CA ILE A 158 -2.06 -0.83 -10.95
C ILE A 158 -1.03 -1.86 -11.44
N PHE A 159 0.18 -1.39 -11.68
CA PHE A 159 1.33 -2.23 -12.01
C PHE A 159 2.21 -2.39 -10.79
N VAL A 160 2.53 -3.62 -10.42
CA VAL A 160 3.49 -3.95 -9.36
C VAL A 160 4.56 -4.86 -9.93
N ARG A 161 5.81 -4.42 -9.87
CA ARG A 161 6.99 -5.22 -10.22
C ARG A 161 7.70 -5.66 -8.95
N LEU A 162 7.82 -6.97 -8.78
CA LEU A 162 8.48 -7.59 -7.62
C LEU A 162 9.82 -8.20 -8.05
N ALA A 163 10.93 -7.65 -7.56
CA ALA A 163 12.27 -8.18 -7.82
C ALA A 163 12.59 -9.36 -6.90
N LYS A 164 12.80 -10.55 -7.47
CA LYS A 164 13.13 -11.77 -6.70
C LYS A 164 14.51 -11.64 -6.07
N GLU A 165 14.66 -12.18 -4.86
CA GLU A 165 15.97 -12.28 -4.19
C GLU A 165 16.88 -13.29 -4.89
N THR A 166 16.30 -14.35 -5.45
CA THR A 166 17.02 -15.41 -6.17
C THR A 166 16.42 -15.66 -7.55
N THR A 167 17.27 -15.82 -8.55
CA THR A 167 16.88 -16.18 -9.91
C THR A 167 16.20 -17.56 -9.93
N SER A 168 14.87 -17.60 -10.01
CA SER A 168 14.07 -18.82 -9.88
C SER A 168 12.65 -18.61 -10.41
N MET A 169 12.04 -19.67 -10.95
CA MET A 169 10.63 -19.69 -11.31
C MET A 169 9.83 -20.16 -10.09
N TRP A 170 8.81 -19.40 -9.72
CA TRP A 170 7.90 -19.77 -8.63
C TRP A 170 6.67 -20.42 -9.22
N ARG A 171 6.12 -21.42 -8.54
CA ARG A 171 4.90 -22.07 -9.00
C ARG A 171 3.73 -21.09 -9.04
N ASP A 172 3.59 -20.30 -7.97
CA ASP A 172 2.50 -19.36 -7.75
C ASP A 172 3.07 -18.03 -7.24
N LEU A 173 2.42 -16.90 -7.56
CA LEU A 173 2.77 -15.58 -7.01
C LEU A 173 2.62 -15.58 -5.49
N LEU A 174 1.44 -16.01 -5.02
CA LEU A 174 1.09 -16.13 -3.61
C LEU A 174 0.99 -17.60 -3.26
N LYS A 175 1.73 -18.05 -2.24
CA LYS A 175 1.54 -19.40 -1.68
C LYS A 175 0.38 -19.46 -0.67
N GLN A 176 0.01 -18.31 -0.11
CA GLN A 176 -1.14 -18.17 0.76
C GLN A 176 -1.77 -16.79 0.54
N ALA A 177 -2.96 -16.76 -0.05
CA ALA A 177 -3.75 -15.53 -0.18
C ALA A 177 -4.44 -15.20 1.15
N TYR A 178 -4.53 -13.91 1.47
CA TYR A 178 -5.34 -13.41 2.57
C TYR A 178 -6.79 -13.31 2.07
N THR A 179 -7.63 -14.23 2.56
CA THR A 179 -9.05 -14.35 2.21
C THR A 179 -9.94 -13.72 3.26
#